data_AF-A0AAE6WPV2-F1
#
_entry.id   AF-A0AAE6WPV2-F1
#
_cell.length_a   1.000
_cell.length_b   1.000
_cell.length_c   1.000
_cell.angle_alpha   90.00
_cell.angle_beta   90.00
_cell.angle_gamma   90.00
#
_symmetry.space_group_name_H-M   'P 1'
#
loop_
_entity.id
_entity.type
_entity.pdbx_description
1 polymer ?
#
loop_
_entity_poly.entity_id
_entity_poly.type
_entity_poly.pdbx_seq_one_letter_code
_entity_poly.pdbx_strand_id
1 'polypeptide(L)'
;MKRADFILIGIVLVVALAFLVPRSFGTDSSEKMHNVHKVAKITVNNQLYKAIELTKEEQTIKVDTEHGQNILKIHDYGIEMVDADCDDKVCLSFGFITDPSQTIVCLPHRVLVEIVSDEGADVDGLAK
;
A
#
# COMPACT_ATOMS: atom_id res chain seq x y z
N MET A 1 29.39 -56.97 -5.51
CA MET A 1 28.46 -55.98 -6.09
C MET A 1 29.27 -55.03 -6.96
N LYS A 2 28.92 -54.91 -8.24
CA LYS A 2 29.76 -54.21 -9.22
C LYS A 2 29.66 -52.71 -8.97
N ARG A 3 30.80 -52.04 -8.96
CA ARG A 3 31.01 -50.58 -8.93
C ARG A 3 30.02 -49.74 -9.76
N ALA A 4 29.38 -50.32 -10.76
CA ALA A 4 28.30 -49.72 -11.55
C ALA A 4 26.96 -49.58 -10.79
N ASP A 5 26.61 -50.47 -9.86
CA ASP A 5 25.36 -50.38 -9.07
C ASP A 5 25.39 -49.17 -8.12
N PHE A 6 26.54 -48.92 -7.49
CA PHE A 6 26.71 -47.75 -6.62
C PHE A 6 26.67 -46.43 -7.40
N ILE A 7 27.15 -46.43 -8.65
CA ILE A 7 27.07 -45.26 -9.54
C ILE A 7 25.61 -45.01 -9.95
N LEU A 8 24.86 -46.07 -10.25
CA LEU A 8 23.43 -45.99 -10.59
C LEU A 8 22.60 -45.46 -9.41
N ILE A 9 22.84 -45.97 -8.21
CA ILE A 9 22.17 -45.51 -6.97
C ILE A 9 22.49 -44.03 -6.70
N GLY A 10 23.74 -43.61 -6.89
CA GLY A 10 24.15 -42.22 -6.74
C GLY A 10 23.43 -41.26 -7.71
N ILE A 11 23.33 -41.64 -8.98
CA ILE A 11 22.66 -40.81 -10.02
C ILE A 11 21.15 -40.69 -9.72
N VAL A 12 20.51 -41.78 -9.31
CA VAL A 12 19.08 -41.78 -8.95
C VAL A 12 18.81 -40.88 -7.74
N LEU A 13 19.68 -40.90 -6.73
CA LEU A 13 19.56 -40.01 -5.56
C LEU A 13 19.75 -38.53 -5.92
N VAL A 14 20.68 -38.20 -6.82
CA VAL A 14 20.90 -36.82 -7.27
C VAL A 14 19.70 -36.28 -8.06
N VAL A 15 19.12 -37.09 -8.95
CA VAL A 15 17.91 -36.72 -9.71
C VAL A 15 16.71 -36.58 -8.77
N ALA A 16 16.57 -37.46 -7.78
CA ALA A 16 15.52 -37.35 -6.77
C ALA A 16 15.66 -36.09 -5.91
N LEU A 17 16.88 -35.73 -5.49
CA LEU A 17 17.14 -34.48 -4.77
C LEU A 17 16.88 -33.25 -5.64
N ALA A 18 17.26 -33.27 -6.92
CA ALA A 18 17.00 -32.16 -7.85
C ALA A 18 15.49 -31.95 -8.10
N PHE A 19 14.69 -33.01 -8.06
CA PHE A 19 13.22 -32.94 -8.20
C PHE A 19 12.52 -32.64 -6.86
N LEU A 20 13.16 -32.99 -5.73
CA LEU A 20 12.74 -32.70 -4.35
C LEU A 20 13.30 -31.37 -3.82
N VAL A 21 13.85 -30.51 -4.68
CA VAL A 21 13.85 -29.05 -4.50
C VAL A 21 12.63 -28.48 -5.24
N PRO A 22 11.38 -28.78 -4.82
CA PRO A 22 10.24 -28.00 -5.28
C PRO A 22 10.42 -26.61 -4.68
N ARG A 23 10.19 -25.55 -5.47
CA ARG A 23 9.19 -24.50 -5.20
C ARG A 23 9.00 -24.01 -3.74
N SER A 24 10.02 -24.09 -2.88
CA SER A 24 10.03 -23.56 -1.51
C SER A 24 11.12 -22.51 -1.32
N PHE A 25 11.95 -22.32 -2.34
CA PHE A 25 12.50 -21.00 -2.66
C PHE A 25 11.52 -20.29 -3.59
N GLY A 26 10.27 -20.17 -3.15
CA GLY A 26 9.56 -18.92 -3.35
C GLY A 26 10.26 -17.92 -2.45
N THR A 27 11.46 -17.46 -2.87
CA THR A 27 12.00 -16.26 -2.29
C THR A 27 10.98 -15.19 -2.61
N ASP A 28 10.28 -14.76 -1.56
CA ASP A 28 9.55 -13.53 -1.46
C ASP A 28 10.41 -12.42 -2.05
N SER A 29 10.28 -12.22 -3.34
CA SER A 29 10.96 -11.19 -4.10
C SER A 29 10.10 -10.81 -5.29
N SER A 30 8.79 -10.69 -5.02
CA SER A 30 7.95 -9.69 -5.68
C SER A 30 8.32 -8.28 -5.17
N GLU A 31 9.61 -7.94 -5.11
CA GLU A 31 10.10 -6.60 -4.80
C GLU A 31 10.51 -5.86 -6.08
N LYS A 32 9.75 -6.06 -7.17
CA LYS A 32 9.93 -5.32 -8.42
C LYS A 32 8.60 -4.96 -9.09
N MET A 33 7.59 -4.58 -8.31
CA MET A 33 6.33 -4.05 -8.88
C MET A 33 5.66 -2.92 -8.06
N HIS A 34 6.39 -2.23 -7.19
CA HIS A 34 5.88 -1.08 -6.43
C HIS A 34 6.74 0.17 -6.61
N ASN A 35 7.22 0.44 -7.84
CA ASN A 35 7.81 1.75 -8.16
C ASN A 35 6.77 2.77 -8.65
N VAL A 36 5.47 2.48 -8.51
CA VAL A 36 4.46 3.53 -8.69
C VAL A 36 4.53 4.43 -7.48
N HIS A 37 5.18 5.60 -7.63
CA HIS A 37 5.19 6.63 -6.60
C HIS A 37 3.74 7.10 -6.39
N LYS A 38 3.18 6.72 -5.23
CA LYS A 38 1.87 7.18 -4.79
C LYS A 38 2.05 8.27 -3.74
N VAL A 39 1.28 9.34 -3.87
CA VAL A 39 1.32 10.50 -3.01
C VAL A 39 -0.08 10.73 -2.45
N ALA A 40 -0.20 10.84 -1.13
CA ALA A 40 -1.41 11.32 -0.49
C ALA A 40 -1.41 12.85 -0.49
N LYS A 41 -2.40 13.45 -1.15
CA LYS A 41 -2.70 14.87 -1.10
C LYS A 41 -3.74 15.11 -0.03
N ILE A 42 -3.37 15.88 0.98
CA ILE A 42 -4.23 16.32 2.05
C ILE A 42 -4.61 17.76 1.76
N THR A 43 -5.91 18.01 1.64
CA THR A 43 -6.48 19.30 1.28
C THR A 43 -7.40 19.74 2.41
N VAL A 44 -7.26 20.99 2.85
CA VAL A 44 -8.13 21.61 3.86
C VAL A 44 -8.76 22.83 3.20
N ASN A 45 -10.08 23.00 3.28
CA ASN A 45 -10.78 24.13 2.63
C ASN A 45 -10.47 24.24 1.12
N ASN A 46 -10.36 23.10 0.42
CA ASN A 46 -9.97 23.06 -1.00
C ASN A 46 -8.58 23.65 -1.31
N GLN A 47 -7.73 23.87 -0.30
CA GLN A 47 -6.34 24.29 -0.47
C GLN A 47 -5.40 23.15 -0.06
N LEU A 48 -4.37 22.90 -0.87
CA LEU A 48 -3.38 21.87 -0.57
C LEU A 48 -2.69 22.19 0.76
N TYR A 49 -2.91 21.34 1.75
CA TYR A 49 -2.29 21.44 3.06
C TYR A 49 -0.94 20.75 3.05
N LYS A 50 -0.90 19.50 2.56
CA LYS A 50 0.33 18.71 2.49
C LYS A 50 0.22 17.61 1.44
N ALA A 51 1.33 17.33 0.76
CA ALA A 51 1.48 16.17 -0.10
C ALA A 51 2.58 15.29 0.49
N ILE A 52 2.31 14.01 0.71
CA ILE A 52 3.24 13.07 1.34
C ILE A 52 3.27 11.79 0.53
N GLU A 53 4.47 11.30 0.25
CA GLU A 53 4.66 9.99 -0.38
C GLU A 53 4.17 8.87 0.53
N LEU A 54 3.40 7.95 -0.04
CA LEU A 54 2.97 6.76 0.66
C LEU A 54 4.15 5.79 0.71
N THR A 55 4.73 5.64 1.89
CA THR A 55 5.86 4.74 2.13
C THR A 55 5.41 3.53 2.95
N LYS A 56 6.28 2.53 3.05
CA LYS A 56 6.08 1.39 3.93
C LYS A 56 6.19 1.75 5.42
N GLU A 57 6.99 2.78 5.72
CA GLU A 57 7.26 3.19 7.09
C GLU A 57 6.03 3.85 7.73
N GLU A 58 5.84 3.61 9.03
CA GLU A 58 4.75 4.25 9.76
C GLU A 58 5.03 5.74 9.97
N GLN A 59 4.09 6.58 9.57
CA GLN A 59 4.15 8.03 9.79
C GLN A 59 2.79 8.56 10.23
N THR A 60 2.76 9.32 11.31
CA THR A 60 1.54 9.96 11.82
C THR A 60 1.52 11.43 11.46
N ILE A 61 0.42 11.89 10.86
CA ILE A 61 0.20 13.27 10.44
C ILE A 61 -0.96 13.82 11.23
N LYS A 62 -0.72 14.91 11.95
CA LYS A 62 -1.76 15.66 12.63
C LYS A 62 -2.13 16.87 11.77
N VAL A 63 -3.41 16.93 11.39
CA VAL A 63 -4.01 18.06 10.69
C VAL A 63 -4.82 18.82 11.73
N ASP A 64 -4.25 19.94 12.21
CA ASP A 64 -4.84 20.80 13.23
C ASP A 64 -5.24 22.12 12.59
N THR A 65 -6.53 22.44 12.63
CA THR A 65 -7.14 23.55 11.88
C THR A 65 -8.21 24.23 12.72
N GLU A 66 -8.68 25.40 12.27
CA GLU A 66 -9.80 26.10 12.91
C GLU A 66 -11.13 25.30 12.90
N HIS A 67 -11.24 24.27 12.06
CA HIS A 67 -12.43 23.44 11.97
C HIS A 67 -12.38 22.20 12.86
N GLY A 68 -11.22 21.88 13.45
CA GLY A 68 -11.00 20.68 14.25
C GLY A 68 -9.66 20.01 13.94
N GLN A 69 -9.47 18.86 14.57
CA GLN A 69 -8.28 18.01 14.49
C GLN A 69 -8.61 16.67 13.81
N ASN A 70 -7.72 16.27 12.89
CA ASN A 70 -7.69 14.93 12.32
C ASN A 70 -6.29 14.32 12.46
N ILE A 71 -6.22 13.03 12.76
CA ILE A 71 -4.99 12.27 12.83
C ILE A 71 -5.02 11.21 11.74
N LEU A 72 -4.09 11.32 10.81
CA LEU A 72 -3.88 10.38 9.72
C LEU A 72 -2.65 9.53 10.02
N LYS A 73 -2.68 8.26 9.63
CA LYS A 73 -1.54 7.34 9.72
C LYS A 73 -1.24 6.81 8.32
N ILE A 74 0.00 6.99 7.88
CA ILE A 74 0.58 6.35 6.70
C ILE A 74 1.31 5.11 7.17
N HIS A 75 1.10 3.99 6.48
CA HIS A 75 1.82 2.73 6.66
C HIS A 75 1.55 1.84 5.46
N ASP A 76 2.41 0.85 5.21
CA ASP A 76 2.19 -0.17 4.17
C ASP A 76 1.74 0.38 2.80
N TYR A 77 2.31 1.53 2.38
CA TYR A 77 1.97 2.24 1.13
C TYR A 77 0.51 2.70 1.00
N GLY A 78 -0.17 2.93 2.13
CA GLY A 78 -1.51 3.48 2.22
C GLY A 78 -1.65 4.50 3.34
N ILE A 79 -2.87 5.01 3.51
CA ILE A 79 -3.21 6.02 4.51
C ILE A 79 -4.58 5.72 5.11
N GLU A 80 -4.73 5.96 6.39
CA GLU A 80 -6.02 5.88 7.09
C GLU A 80 -6.20 7.05 8.06
N MET A 81 -7.45 7.37 8.38
CA MET A 81 -7.76 8.30 9.47
C MET A 81 -7.99 7.52 10.75
N VAL A 82 -7.07 7.66 11.70
CA VAL A 82 -7.09 6.93 12.97
C VAL A 82 -7.87 7.66 14.05
N ASP A 83 -7.95 8.99 13.96
CA ASP A 83 -8.71 9.81 14.90
C ASP A 83 -9.18 11.12 14.26
N ALA A 84 -10.28 11.66 14.78
CA ALA A 84 -10.85 12.93 14.38
C ALA A 84 -11.76 13.44 15.49
N ASP A 85 -11.77 14.72 15.81
CA ASP A 85 -12.66 15.31 16.84
C ASP A 85 -14.06 15.72 16.31
N CYS A 86 -14.38 15.45 15.04
CA CYS A 86 -15.69 15.73 14.43
C CYS A 86 -16.86 14.97 15.09
N ASP A 87 -18.08 15.51 14.99
CA ASP A 87 -19.26 14.92 15.63
C ASP A 87 -19.71 13.59 15.01
N ASP A 88 -19.62 13.47 13.68
CA ASP A 88 -20.18 12.34 12.94
C ASP A 88 -19.25 11.12 12.87
N LYS A 89 -17.93 11.33 13.08
CA LYS A 89 -16.85 10.32 12.97
C LYS A 89 -16.91 9.47 11.68
N VAL A 90 -17.60 9.94 10.63
CA VAL A 90 -17.79 9.16 9.39
C VAL A 90 -16.44 8.91 8.71
N CYS A 91 -15.53 9.87 8.84
CA CYS A 91 -14.18 9.80 8.29
C CYS A 91 -13.35 8.60 8.80
N LEU A 92 -13.64 8.09 10.01
CA LEU A 92 -12.97 6.90 10.56
C LEU A 92 -13.46 5.60 9.91
N SER A 93 -14.65 5.60 9.31
CA SER A 93 -15.27 4.41 8.73
C SER A 93 -14.74 4.06 7.34
N PHE A 94 -14.06 4.99 6.65
CA PHE A 94 -13.39 4.69 5.38
C PHE A 94 -12.26 3.68 5.53
N GLY A 95 -11.66 3.60 6.72
CA GLY A 95 -10.55 2.71 7.01
C GLY A 95 -9.29 3.05 6.22
N PHE A 96 -8.53 2.02 5.91
CA PHE A 96 -7.26 2.10 5.20
C PHE A 96 -7.46 2.11 3.69
N ILE A 97 -6.96 3.16 3.03
CA ILE A 97 -7.03 3.32 1.58
C ILE A 97 -5.63 3.25 0.96
N THR A 98 -5.55 2.64 -0.21
CA THR A 98 -4.28 2.39 -0.94
C THR A 98 -4.32 2.82 -2.39
N ASP A 99 -5.51 2.96 -2.96
CA ASP A 99 -5.72 3.12 -4.39
C ASP A 99 -6.14 4.54 -4.77
N PRO A 100 -5.73 5.05 -5.95
CA PRO A 100 -6.09 6.41 -6.41
C PRO A 100 -7.60 6.66 -6.56
N SER A 101 -8.41 5.61 -6.75
CA SER A 101 -9.87 5.72 -6.82
C SER A 101 -10.54 5.89 -5.45
N GLN A 102 -9.77 5.81 -4.36
CA GLN A 102 -10.27 5.91 -3.00
C GLN A 102 -9.92 7.28 -2.41
N THR A 103 -10.82 7.78 -1.57
CA THR A 103 -10.64 9.05 -0.87
C THR A 103 -11.16 8.95 0.56
N ILE A 104 -10.59 9.75 1.46
CA ILE A 104 -11.13 9.95 2.81
C ILE A 104 -11.60 11.40 2.89
N VAL A 105 -12.84 11.59 3.33
CA VAL A 105 -13.43 12.92 3.52
C VAL A 105 -13.90 13.10 4.95
N CYS A 106 -13.53 14.23 5.55
CA CYS A 106 -14.10 14.73 6.79
C CYS A 106 -14.80 16.06 6.46
N LEU A 107 -16.10 15.98 6.20
CA LEU A 107 -16.90 17.15 5.80
C LEU A 107 -16.92 18.26 6.87
N PRO A 108 -17.11 17.97 8.18
CA PRO A 108 -17.12 19.01 9.21
C PRO A 108 -15.81 19.80 9.27
N HIS A 109 -14.66 19.12 9.13
CA HIS A 109 -13.34 19.76 9.16
C HIS A 109 -12.85 20.23 7.79
N ARG A 110 -13.63 19.95 6.74
CA ARG A 110 -13.29 20.25 5.34
C ARG A 110 -11.94 19.68 4.91
N VAL A 111 -11.63 18.48 5.44
CA VAL A 111 -10.42 17.72 5.09
C VAL A 111 -10.77 16.71 4.01
N LEU A 112 -9.97 16.70 2.95
CA LEU A 112 -10.02 15.72 1.88
C LEU A 112 -8.64 15.09 1.72
N VAL A 113 -8.59 13.76 1.69
CA VAL A 113 -7.38 12.98 1.43
C VAL A 113 -7.58 12.18 0.15
N GLU A 114 -6.72 12.44 -0.83
CA GLU A 114 -6.73 11.80 -2.15
C GLU A 114 -5.39 11.12 -2.39
N ILE A 115 -5.40 9.93 -2.99
CA ILE A 115 -4.19 9.24 -3.43
C ILE A 115 -4.00 9.55 -4.91
N VAL A 116 -2.79 10.01 -5.29
CA VAL A 116 -2.42 10.23 -6.69
C VAL A 116 -1.17 9.41 -7.02
N SER A 117 -1.12 8.85 -8.23
CA SER A 117 0.07 8.19 -8.77
C SER A 117 0.74 9.05 -9.84
N ASP A 118 2.08 9.00 -9.92
CA ASP A 118 2.85 9.73 -10.95
C ASP A 118 2.67 9.08 -12.34
N GLU A 119 2.35 7.79 -12.39
CA GLU A 119 1.93 7.11 -13.61
C GLU A 119 0.39 7.11 -13.69
N GLY A 120 -0.15 7.88 -14.64
CA GLY A 120 -1.55 7.80 -15.04
C GLY A 120 -2.48 8.77 -14.31
N ALA A 121 -2.35 10.06 -14.63
CA ALA A 121 -3.53 10.92 -14.72
C ALA A 121 -4.42 10.44 -15.89
N ASP A 122 -5.05 9.25 -15.76
CA ASP A 122 -6.21 8.90 -16.58
C ASP A 122 -7.44 9.24 -15.75
N VAL A 123 -7.97 10.39 -16.12
CA VAL A 123 -9.16 11.01 -15.60
C VAL A 123 -10.36 10.09 -15.83
N ASP A 124 -11.11 9.87 -14.76
CA ASP A 124 -12.54 9.62 -14.86
C ASP A 124 -13.17 10.67 -15.80
N GLY A 125 -13.51 10.24 -17.01
CA GLY A 125 -14.19 11.00 -18.04
C GLY A 125 -15.46 10.27 -18.49
N LEU A 126 -16.37 10.01 -17.56
CA LEU A 126 -17.73 9.59 -17.85
C LEU A 126 -18.40 10.57 -18.83
N ALA A 127 -18.95 9.99 -19.90
CA ALA A 127 -20.15 10.40 -20.64
C ALA A 127 -20.29 11.86 -21.10
N LYS A 128 -20.27 12.04 -22.43
CA LYS A 128 -21.10 13.02 -23.13
C LYS A 128 -21.73 12.39 -24.37
#